data_AF-A0A352HRD3-F1
#
_entry.id   AF-A0A352HRD3-F1
#
_cell.length_a   1.000
_cell.length_b   1.000
_cell.length_c   1.000
_cell.angle_alpha   90.00
_cell.angle_beta   90.00
_cell.angle_gamma   90.00
#
_symmetry.space_group_name_H-M   'P 1'
#
loop_
_entity.id
_entity.type
_entity.pdbx_description
1 polymer ?
#
loop_
_entity_poly.entity_id
_entity_poly.type
_entity_poly.pdbx_seq_one_letter_code
_entity_poly.pdbx_strand_id
1 'polypeptide(L)'
;MWLTSSSVGRKFIMSLTGVCLVLFVTFHCLMNSVAILWPAAYNMVCEFLGANWYALIASMGLALLFVIHIIYALCLTVKNRRARGNDRYAINGAAPGVEWSSKNMLVLGIVVVAFLIVHLIQFWAKMQLVEVCGCHTEIPAAAGTLFIHEAFSQVWTPIVYVIGFVALWFHLNHGFWSMFQSIGWDNTKWIPRLKCIGKWWTSIVILLFLAQAAVFTINAKNGKYLKDEGLREQYATMQAKHLTDVFGKGVEQGVPYEQLKQMTVQVAQMPMLLGQVTAQNPELDVKDVAERFASIGKFINYLEGEKVVDTANLEKVAETGNFPENPMMQMMQAPQQAPQPEPQAEEVTPEQQAADNAPAVEGATNEESTNN
;
A
#
# COMPACT_ATOMS: atom_id res chain seq x y z
N MET A 1 -9.62 -13.90 -42.38
CA MET A 1 -8.77 -12.72 -42.67
C MET A 1 -7.30 -13.12 -42.62
N TRP A 2 -6.46 -12.63 -43.54
CA TRP A 2 -5.04 -12.97 -43.62
C TRP A 2 -4.25 -12.71 -42.32
N LEU A 3 -4.64 -11.68 -41.55
CA LEU A 3 -4.06 -11.32 -40.24
C LEU A 3 -4.10 -12.46 -39.21
N THR A 4 -5.17 -13.26 -39.16
CA THR A 4 -5.35 -14.33 -38.17
C THR A 4 -5.02 -15.72 -38.74
N SER A 5 -5.14 -15.89 -40.07
CA SER A 5 -5.02 -17.18 -40.76
C SER A 5 -3.61 -17.48 -41.27
N SER A 6 -2.79 -16.47 -41.60
CA SER A 6 -1.44 -16.69 -42.14
C SER A 6 -0.35 -16.76 -41.06
N SER A 7 0.81 -17.33 -41.39
CA SER A 7 2.00 -17.31 -40.51
C SER A 7 2.58 -15.90 -40.37
N VAL A 8 2.52 -15.10 -41.43
CA VAL A 8 3.01 -13.72 -41.49
C VAL A 8 2.14 -12.79 -40.63
N GLY A 9 0.82 -12.84 -40.79
CA GLY A 9 -0.11 -12.03 -40.01
C GLY A 9 0.02 -12.23 -38.50
N ARG A 10 0.26 -13.48 -38.05
CA ARG A 10 0.47 -13.76 -36.61
C ARG A 10 1.76 -13.17 -36.06
N LYS A 11 2.85 -13.22 -36.82
CA LYS A 11 4.12 -12.59 -36.43
C LYS A 11 4.02 -11.07 -36.41
N PHE A 12 3.23 -10.50 -37.31
CA PHE A 12 2.93 -9.07 -37.30
C PHE A 12 2.18 -8.65 -36.03
N ILE A 13 1.09 -9.34 -35.65
CA ILE A 13 0.37 -9.07 -34.40
C ILE A 13 1.25 -9.27 -33.16
N MET A 14 2.07 -10.32 -33.16
CA MET A 14 3.06 -10.57 -32.08
C MET A 14 4.04 -9.40 -31.95
N SER A 15 4.53 -8.86 -33.06
CA SER A 15 5.43 -7.70 -33.08
C SER A 15 4.74 -6.43 -32.60
N LEU A 16 3.53 -6.13 -33.10
CA LEU A 16 2.78 -4.94 -32.75
C LEU A 16 2.48 -4.88 -31.24
N THR A 17 1.97 -5.99 -30.68
CA THR A 17 1.75 -6.09 -29.23
C THR A 17 3.07 -5.98 -28.46
N GLY A 18 4.16 -6.58 -28.95
CA GLY A 18 5.49 -6.47 -28.36
C GLY A 18 6.01 -5.03 -28.29
N VAL A 19 5.85 -4.24 -29.36
CA VAL A 19 6.24 -2.82 -29.38
C VAL A 19 5.49 -2.03 -28.32
N CYS A 20 4.16 -2.20 -28.22
CA CYS A 20 3.37 -1.52 -27.19
C CYS A 20 3.81 -1.90 -25.76
N LEU A 21 4.10 -3.19 -25.52
CA LEU A 21 4.59 -3.65 -24.21
C LEU A 21 5.99 -3.13 -23.89
N VAL A 22 6.88 -3.02 -24.88
CA VAL A 22 8.21 -2.39 -24.72
C VAL A 22 8.08 -0.92 -24.35
N LEU A 23 7.19 -0.18 -25.01
CA LEU A 23 6.92 1.23 -24.67
C LEU A 23 6.36 1.36 -23.26
N PHE A 24 5.41 0.50 -22.88
CA PHE A 24 4.87 0.46 -21.53
C PHE A 24 5.95 0.18 -20.49
N VAL A 25 6.77 -0.85 -20.67
CA VAL A 25 7.86 -1.18 -19.71
C VAL A 25 8.88 -0.05 -19.62
N THR A 26 9.16 0.65 -20.73
CA THR A 26 10.02 1.85 -20.72
C THR A 26 9.41 2.94 -19.85
N PHE A 27 8.16 3.31 -20.12
CA PHE A 27 7.43 4.32 -19.36
C PHE A 27 7.34 3.93 -17.89
N HIS A 28 6.99 2.69 -17.59
CA HIS A 28 6.89 2.15 -16.24
C HIS A 28 8.23 2.21 -15.49
N CYS A 29 9.34 1.86 -16.16
CA CYS A 29 10.68 1.98 -15.59
C CYS A 29 11.03 3.44 -15.25
N LEU A 30 10.73 4.38 -16.15
CA LEU A 30 11.00 5.81 -15.94
C LEU A 30 10.14 6.37 -14.80
N MET A 31 8.87 5.98 -14.74
CA MET A 31 7.97 6.38 -13.67
C MET A 31 8.43 5.87 -12.30
N ASN A 32 8.86 4.62 -12.21
CA ASN A 32 9.39 4.07 -10.96
C ASN A 32 10.70 4.77 -10.53
N SER A 33 11.50 5.29 -11.48
CA SER A 33 12.68 6.08 -11.14
C SER A 33 12.33 7.40 -10.45
N VAL A 34 11.13 7.97 -10.70
CA VAL A 34 10.63 9.14 -9.95
C VAL A 34 10.49 8.80 -8.46
N ALA A 35 10.06 7.58 -8.11
CA ALA A 35 9.94 7.16 -6.71
C ALA A 35 11.28 7.09 -5.96
N ILE A 36 12.40 6.92 -6.67
CA ILE A 36 13.74 6.97 -6.08
C ILE A 36 14.14 8.42 -5.80
N LEU A 37 14.00 9.28 -6.81
CA LEU A 37 14.57 10.63 -6.80
C LEU A 37 13.66 11.62 -6.05
N TRP A 38 12.35 11.52 -6.25
CA TRP A 38 11.32 12.42 -5.73
C TRP A 38 10.08 11.63 -5.28
N PRO A 39 10.12 10.98 -4.10
CA PRO A 39 9.02 10.16 -3.59
C PRO A 39 7.65 10.89 -3.56
N ALA A 40 7.63 12.17 -3.17
CA ALA A 40 6.39 12.96 -3.18
C ALA A 40 5.82 13.17 -4.59
N ALA A 41 6.69 13.40 -5.60
CA ALA A 41 6.26 13.52 -6.99
C ALA A 41 5.74 12.18 -7.55
N TYR A 42 6.26 11.05 -7.08
CA TYR A 42 5.73 9.74 -7.45
C TYR A 42 4.29 9.54 -6.99
N ASN A 43 3.94 9.96 -5.78
CA ASN A 43 2.55 9.91 -5.29
C ASN A 43 1.62 10.80 -6.11
N MET A 44 2.07 11.99 -6.54
CA MET A 44 1.29 12.83 -7.46
C MET A 44 1.03 12.13 -8.79
N VAL A 45 2.00 11.35 -9.27
CA VAL A 45 1.80 10.58 -10.49
C VAL A 45 0.86 9.40 -10.24
N CYS A 46 0.90 8.77 -9.07
CA CYS A 46 -0.06 7.75 -8.68
C CYS A 46 -1.49 8.31 -8.65
N GLU A 47 -1.68 9.53 -8.14
CA GLU A 47 -2.96 10.24 -8.19
C GLU A 47 -3.39 10.55 -9.64
N PHE A 48 -2.47 11.05 -10.47
CA PHE A 48 -2.75 11.33 -11.88
C PHE A 48 -3.08 10.06 -12.68
N LEU A 49 -2.44 8.93 -12.39
CA LEU A 49 -2.65 7.64 -13.05
C LEU A 49 -3.60 6.70 -12.29
N GLY A 50 -4.31 7.21 -11.28
CA GLY A 50 -5.32 6.48 -10.51
C GLY A 50 -6.55 6.12 -11.35
N ALA A 51 -7.71 5.94 -10.72
CA ALA A 51 -8.97 5.59 -11.39
C ALA A 51 -9.59 6.72 -12.24
N ASN A 52 -8.77 7.53 -12.90
CA ASN A 52 -9.20 8.50 -13.90
C ASN A 52 -9.60 7.80 -15.22
N TRP A 53 -10.62 8.32 -15.92
CA TRP A 53 -11.19 7.68 -17.11
C TRP A 53 -10.14 7.34 -18.20
N TYR A 54 -9.17 8.24 -18.43
CA TYR A 54 -8.13 8.02 -19.44
C TYR A 54 -7.14 6.93 -19.00
N ALA A 55 -6.80 6.87 -17.71
CA ALA A 55 -5.91 5.88 -17.15
C ALA A 55 -6.58 4.50 -17.15
N LEU A 56 -7.88 4.42 -16.88
CA LEU A 56 -8.66 3.19 -16.97
C LEU A 56 -8.72 2.65 -18.40
N ILE A 57 -8.99 3.51 -19.39
CA ILE A 57 -8.95 3.11 -20.81
C ILE A 57 -7.56 2.59 -21.19
N ALA A 58 -6.49 3.28 -20.77
CA ALA A 58 -5.13 2.85 -21.04
C ALA A 58 -4.81 1.50 -20.36
N SER A 59 -5.19 1.31 -19.10
CA SER A 59 -5.02 0.05 -18.35
C SER A 59 -5.78 -1.10 -19.02
N MET A 60 -7.03 -0.90 -19.43
CA MET A 60 -7.83 -1.89 -20.17
C MET A 60 -7.21 -2.23 -21.52
N GLY A 61 -6.77 -1.22 -22.28
CA GLY A 61 -6.09 -1.42 -23.56
C GLY A 61 -4.79 -2.20 -23.42
N LEU A 62 -3.98 -1.88 -22.42
CA LEU A 62 -2.75 -2.61 -22.11
C LEU A 62 -3.02 -4.05 -21.71
N ALA A 63 -4.02 -4.29 -20.84
CA ALA A 63 -4.44 -5.64 -20.45
C ALA A 63 -4.87 -6.45 -21.67
N LEU A 64 -5.66 -5.86 -22.57
CA LEU A 64 -6.07 -6.51 -23.82
C LEU A 64 -4.85 -6.84 -24.71
N LEU A 65 -3.93 -5.90 -24.90
CA LEU A 65 -2.70 -6.12 -25.68
C LEU A 65 -1.85 -7.25 -25.08
N PHE A 66 -1.73 -7.32 -23.76
CA PHE A 66 -1.02 -8.37 -23.05
C PHE A 66 -1.68 -9.75 -23.23
N VAL A 67 -3.01 -9.83 -23.12
CA VAL A 67 -3.77 -11.06 -23.37
C VAL A 67 -3.59 -11.53 -24.82
N ILE A 68 -3.71 -10.61 -25.79
CA ILE A 68 -3.49 -10.93 -27.22
C ILE A 68 -2.05 -11.43 -27.42
N HIS A 69 -1.06 -10.79 -26.79
CA HIS A 69 0.35 -11.20 -26.86
C HIS A 69 0.53 -12.65 -26.40
N ILE A 70 -0.06 -13.02 -25.25
CA ILE A 70 0.00 -14.40 -24.72
C ILE A 70 -0.69 -15.40 -25.67
N ILE A 71 -1.89 -15.09 -26.14
CA ILE A 71 -2.64 -15.99 -27.05
C ILE A 71 -1.83 -16.28 -28.31
N TYR A 72 -1.25 -15.25 -28.93
CA TYR A 72 -0.43 -15.42 -30.14
C TYR A 72 0.90 -16.12 -29.84
N ALA A 73 1.54 -15.84 -28.71
CA ALA A 73 2.75 -16.55 -28.26
C ALA A 73 2.49 -18.05 -28.09
N LEU A 74 1.38 -18.44 -27.45
CA LEU A 74 0.98 -19.84 -27.29
C LEU A 74 0.65 -20.49 -28.64
N CYS A 75 -0.12 -19.82 -29.49
CA CYS A 75 -0.44 -20.30 -30.83
C CYS A 75 0.82 -20.57 -31.68
N LEU A 76 1.79 -19.65 -31.65
CA LEU A 76 3.06 -19.79 -32.35
C LEU A 76 3.90 -20.92 -31.74
N THR A 77 3.93 -21.04 -30.42
CA THR A 77 4.68 -22.10 -29.73
C THR A 77 4.15 -23.49 -30.08
N VAL A 78 2.83 -23.67 -30.07
CA VAL A 78 2.19 -24.94 -30.46
C VAL A 78 2.47 -25.25 -31.93
N LYS A 79 2.39 -24.27 -32.82
CA LYS A 79 2.67 -24.47 -34.26
C LYS A 79 4.11 -24.82 -34.52
N ASN A 80 5.06 -24.12 -33.89
CA ASN A 80 6.48 -24.43 -34.01
C ASN A 80 6.77 -25.83 -33.47
N ARG A 81 6.13 -26.24 -32.36
CA ARG A 81 6.28 -27.59 -31.81
C ARG A 81 5.69 -28.66 -32.73
N ARG A 82 4.52 -28.43 -33.31
CA ARG A 82 3.88 -29.34 -34.28
C ARG A 82 4.70 -29.47 -35.56
N ALA A 83 5.22 -28.36 -36.09
CA ALA A 83 6.05 -28.34 -37.29
C ALA A 83 7.40 -29.02 -37.09
N ARG A 84 7.94 -29.01 -35.85
CA ARG A 84 9.17 -29.73 -35.51
C ARG A 84 8.98 -31.25 -35.44
N GLY A 85 7.75 -31.75 -35.32
CA GLY A 85 7.47 -33.17 -35.17
C GLY A 85 8.00 -33.78 -33.86
N ASN A 86 7.97 -35.10 -33.78
CA ASN A 86 8.47 -35.87 -32.62
C ASN A 86 9.98 -36.19 -32.72
N ASP A 87 10.65 -35.67 -33.76
CA ASP A 87 12.05 -35.96 -34.02
C ASP A 87 12.94 -35.26 -32.99
N ARG A 88 13.66 -36.08 -32.21
CA ARG A 88 14.76 -35.62 -31.38
C ARG A 88 15.83 -35.09 -32.33
N TYR A 89 16.34 -33.87 -32.08
CA TYR A 89 17.37 -33.24 -32.91
C TYR A 89 18.44 -34.28 -33.31
N ALA A 90 18.63 -34.52 -34.61
CA ALA A 90 19.66 -35.41 -35.13
C ALA A 90 21.09 -34.93 -34.79
N ILE A 91 21.22 -33.71 -34.29
CA ILE A 91 22.47 -33.08 -33.86
C ILE A 91 22.23 -32.45 -32.48
N ASN A 92 22.89 -32.95 -31.44
CA ASN A 92 22.79 -32.42 -30.06
C ASN A 92 23.49 -31.05 -29.87
N GLY A 93 23.98 -30.43 -30.95
CA GLY A 93 24.62 -29.12 -30.94
C GLY A 93 23.63 -27.99 -31.18
N ALA A 94 23.84 -26.84 -30.52
CA ALA A 94 23.11 -25.62 -30.88
C ALA A 94 23.45 -25.25 -32.34
N ALA A 95 22.44 -25.18 -33.22
CA ALA A 95 22.66 -24.64 -34.56
C ALA A 95 23.31 -23.23 -34.46
N PRO A 96 24.31 -22.92 -35.30
CA PRO A 96 25.02 -21.65 -35.24
C PRO A 96 24.02 -20.48 -35.28
N GLY A 97 24.07 -19.60 -34.27
CA GLY A 97 23.25 -18.39 -34.21
C GLY A 97 21.88 -18.51 -33.50
N VAL A 98 21.52 -19.66 -32.91
CA VAL A 98 20.28 -19.79 -32.11
C VAL A 98 20.53 -19.46 -30.63
N GLU A 99 19.98 -18.35 -30.15
CA GLU A 99 20.10 -17.92 -28.75
C GLU A 99 19.33 -18.84 -27.78
N TRP A 100 19.87 -19.03 -26.58
CA TRP A 100 19.21 -19.83 -25.54
C TRP A 100 17.84 -19.27 -25.13
N SER A 101 17.71 -17.94 -25.07
CA SER A 101 16.45 -17.23 -24.82
C SER A 101 15.37 -17.66 -25.81
N SER A 102 15.71 -17.70 -27.11
CA SER A 102 14.78 -18.10 -28.17
C SER A 102 14.23 -19.53 -28.01
N LYS A 103 15.03 -20.44 -27.44
CA LYS A 103 14.64 -21.84 -27.18
C LYS A 103 13.71 -21.96 -25.96
N ASN A 104 13.79 -21.03 -25.02
CA ASN A 104 13.08 -21.06 -23.74
C ASN A 104 12.01 -19.95 -23.61
N MET A 105 11.63 -19.28 -24.71
CA MET A 105 10.68 -18.15 -24.68
C MET A 105 9.35 -18.45 -23.98
N LEU A 106 8.81 -19.66 -24.12
CA LEU A 106 7.57 -20.05 -23.42
C LEU A 106 7.78 -20.08 -21.89
N VAL A 107 8.87 -20.69 -21.43
CA VAL A 107 9.19 -20.80 -20.00
C VAL A 107 9.44 -19.41 -19.43
N LEU A 108 10.21 -18.58 -20.12
CA LEU A 108 10.45 -17.18 -19.73
C LEU A 108 9.12 -16.40 -19.65
N GLY A 109 8.23 -16.57 -20.62
CA GLY A 109 6.90 -15.96 -20.61
C GLY A 109 6.05 -16.39 -19.41
N ILE A 110 6.08 -17.68 -19.03
CA ILE A 110 5.36 -18.17 -17.84
C ILE A 110 5.91 -17.52 -16.56
N VAL A 111 7.24 -17.42 -16.42
CA VAL A 111 7.86 -16.76 -15.26
C VAL A 111 7.49 -15.27 -15.21
N VAL A 112 7.47 -14.58 -16.36
CA VAL A 112 7.04 -13.18 -16.45
C VAL A 112 5.57 -13.01 -16.05
N VAL A 113 4.67 -13.92 -16.46
CA VAL A 113 3.26 -13.89 -16.04
C VAL A 113 3.12 -14.12 -14.53
N ALA A 114 3.84 -15.09 -13.96
CA ALA A 114 3.83 -15.33 -12.52
C ALA A 114 4.32 -14.11 -11.72
N PHE A 115 5.41 -13.49 -12.18
CA PHE A 115 5.90 -12.22 -11.63
C PHE A 115 4.84 -11.11 -11.75
N LEU A 116 4.20 -10.97 -12.91
CA LEU A 116 3.20 -9.94 -13.15
C LEU A 116 1.97 -10.10 -12.23
N ILE A 117 1.53 -11.33 -11.96
CA ILE A 117 0.41 -11.56 -11.02
C ILE A 117 0.76 -11.02 -9.63
N VAL A 118 1.94 -11.36 -9.11
CA VAL A 118 2.42 -10.84 -7.80
C VAL A 118 2.48 -9.31 -7.83
N HIS A 119 3.05 -8.74 -8.89
CA HIS A 119 3.17 -7.30 -9.07
C HIS A 119 1.80 -6.59 -9.10
N LEU A 120 0.83 -7.13 -9.83
CA LEU A 120 -0.52 -6.56 -9.90
C LEU A 120 -1.27 -6.65 -8.57
N ILE A 121 -1.08 -7.72 -7.79
CA ILE A 121 -1.65 -7.84 -6.44
C ILE A 121 -1.07 -6.80 -5.49
N GLN A 122 0.25 -6.57 -5.56
CA GLN A 122 0.93 -5.64 -4.66
C GLN A 122 0.62 -4.16 -4.95
N PHE A 123 0.38 -3.81 -6.21
CA PHE A 123 0.22 -2.41 -6.62
C PHE A 123 -1.14 -2.13 -7.23
N TRP A 124 -1.43 -2.67 -8.43
CA TRP A 124 -2.66 -2.34 -9.16
C TRP A 124 -3.93 -2.65 -8.36
N ALA A 125 -3.97 -3.80 -7.70
CA ALA A 125 -5.12 -4.25 -6.91
C ALA A 125 -5.34 -3.42 -5.64
N LYS A 126 -4.28 -2.84 -5.06
CA LYS A 126 -4.36 -1.99 -3.86
C LYS A 126 -4.59 -0.51 -4.17
N MET A 127 -4.29 -0.10 -5.40
CA MET A 127 -4.40 1.29 -5.86
C MET A 127 -5.65 1.47 -6.73
N GLN A 128 -5.52 1.24 -8.04
CA GLN A 128 -6.55 1.54 -9.03
C GLN A 128 -7.81 0.68 -8.86
N LEU A 129 -7.68 -0.60 -8.48
CA LEU A 129 -8.84 -1.48 -8.30
C LEU A 129 -9.70 -1.07 -7.09
N VAL A 130 -9.07 -0.69 -5.97
CA VAL A 130 -9.76 -0.23 -4.76
C VAL A 130 -10.60 1.00 -5.06
N GLU A 131 -10.01 1.99 -5.77
CA GLU A 131 -10.73 3.19 -6.21
C GLU A 131 -11.90 2.87 -7.16
N VAL A 132 -11.68 1.98 -8.14
CA VAL A 132 -12.74 1.55 -9.08
C VAL A 132 -13.90 0.85 -8.36
N CYS A 133 -13.61 0.08 -7.31
CA CYS A 133 -14.63 -0.59 -6.52
C CYS A 133 -15.33 0.34 -5.52
N GLY A 134 -14.88 1.59 -5.37
CA GLY A 134 -15.35 2.49 -4.33
C GLY A 134 -15.05 1.98 -2.92
N CYS A 135 -14.04 1.13 -2.76
CA CYS A 135 -13.64 0.62 -1.46
C CYS A 135 -12.75 1.64 -0.76
N HIS A 136 -12.95 1.83 0.55
CA HIS A 136 -12.09 2.66 1.38
C HIS A 136 -11.17 1.77 2.21
N THR A 137 -9.87 1.99 2.09
CA THR A 137 -8.83 1.33 2.88
C THR A 137 -8.15 2.35 3.79
N GLU A 138 -7.45 1.87 4.82
CA GLU A 138 -6.72 2.73 5.75
C GLU A 138 -5.65 3.56 5.02
N ILE A 139 -4.95 2.96 4.05
CA ILE A 139 -3.96 3.64 3.20
C ILE A 139 -4.68 4.27 2.00
N PRO A 140 -4.47 5.57 1.71
CA PRO A 140 -5.00 6.20 0.50
C PRO A 140 -4.47 5.51 -0.76
N ALA A 141 -5.34 5.24 -1.73
CA ALA A 141 -4.95 4.54 -2.97
C ALA A 141 -3.89 5.30 -3.80
N ALA A 142 -3.82 6.62 -3.67
CA ALA A 142 -2.80 7.46 -4.31
C ALA A 142 -1.44 7.45 -3.57
N ALA A 143 -1.34 6.88 -2.36
CA ALA A 143 -0.11 6.83 -1.57
C ALA A 143 0.84 5.71 -2.04
N GLY A 144 1.26 5.79 -3.31
CA GLY A 144 2.13 4.80 -3.96
C GLY A 144 3.40 4.44 -3.18
N THR A 145 4.02 5.41 -2.51
CA THR A 145 5.20 5.17 -1.66
C THR A 145 4.91 4.28 -0.45
N LEU A 146 3.68 4.29 0.09
CA LEU A 146 3.28 3.37 1.16
C LEU A 146 3.07 1.96 0.64
N PHE A 147 2.55 1.78 -0.58
CA PHE A 147 2.48 0.46 -1.20
C PHE A 147 3.86 -0.10 -1.56
N ILE A 148 4.81 0.77 -1.96
CA ILE A 148 6.23 0.40 -2.08
C ILE A 148 6.76 -0.08 -0.73
N HIS A 149 6.46 0.65 0.35
CA HIS A 149 6.86 0.26 1.70
C HIS A 149 6.30 -1.13 2.07
N GLU A 150 4.99 -1.34 1.95
CA GLU A 150 4.36 -2.62 2.28
C GLU A 150 4.97 -3.79 1.49
N ALA A 151 5.15 -3.61 0.18
CA ALA A 151 5.67 -4.66 -0.69
C ALA A 151 7.13 -4.98 -0.37
N PHE A 152 8.01 -3.97 -0.29
CA PHE A 152 9.46 -4.16 -0.18
C PHE A 152 9.98 -4.28 1.25
N SER A 153 9.14 -4.07 2.27
CA SER A 153 9.42 -4.50 3.64
C SER A 153 9.45 -6.03 3.77
N GLN A 154 8.78 -6.75 2.88
CA GLN A 154 8.78 -8.21 2.85
C GLN A 154 10.07 -8.77 2.22
N VAL A 155 10.79 -9.64 2.94
CA VAL A 155 12.09 -10.19 2.50
C VAL A 155 12.00 -10.97 1.18
N TRP A 156 10.85 -11.61 0.92
CA TRP A 156 10.65 -12.42 -0.27
C TRP A 156 10.39 -11.58 -1.55
N THR A 157 9.86 -10.36 -1.42
CA THR A 157 9.51 -9.49 -2.56
C THR A 157 10.72 -9.22 -3.47
N PRO A 158 11.87 -8.71 -3.00
CA PRO A 158 13.01 -8.46 -3.88
C PRO A 158 13.51 -9.75 -4.56
N ILE A 159 13.41 -10.92 -3.91
CA ILE A 159 13.81 -12.21 -4.50
C ILE A 159 12.93 -12.54 -5.71
N VAL A 160 11.61 -12.48 -5.55
CA VAL A 160 10.65 -12.73 -6.64
C VAL A 160 10.84 -11.72 -7.78
N TYR A 161 11.10 -10.46 -7.45
CA TYR A 161 11.32 -9.40 -8.44
C TYR A 161 12.60 -9.63 -9.23
N VAL A 162 13.71 -10.01 -8.57
CA VAL A 162 14.97 -10.33 -9.26
C VAL A 162 14.79 -11.51 -10.23
N ILE A 163 14.07 -12.56 -9.82
CA ILE A 163 13.77 -13.70 -10.71
C ILE A 163 12.95 -13.24 -11.92
N GLY A 164 11.90 -12.42 -11.67
CA GLY A 164 11.08 -11.83 -12.72
C GLY A 164 11.88 -10.96 -13.69
N PHE A 165 12.77 -10.11 -13.18
CA PHE A 165 13.63 -9.23 -13.97
C PHE A 165 14.65 -10.00 -14.81
N VAL A 166 15.24 -11.07 -14.28
CA VAL A 166 16.13 -11.94 -15.07
C VAL A 166 15.36 -12.62 -16.21
N ALA A 167 14.16 -13.14 -15.93
CA ALA A 167 13.32 -13.73 -16.97
C ALA A 167 12.91 -12.69 -18.03
N LEU A 168 12.54 -11.49 -17.59
CA LEU A 168 12.19 -10.36 -18.45
C LEU A 168 13.38 -9.89 -19.29
N TRP A 169 14.60 -9.89 -18.74
CA TRP A 169 15.83 -9.58 -19.47
C TRP A 169 16.03 -10.53 -20.64
N PHE A 170 15.97 -11.85 -20.42
CA PHE A 170 16.08 -12.82 -21.51
C PHE A 170 14.95 -12.69 -22.52
N HIS A 171 13.72 -12.45 -22.05
CA HIS A 171 12.54 -12.29 -22.90
C HIS A 171 12.68 -11.08 -23.83
N LEU A 172 13.01 -9.91 -23.28
CA LEU A 172 13.16 -8.66 -24.03
C LEU A 172 14.43 -8.63 -24.89
N ASN A 173 15.53 -9.21 -24.42
CA ASN A 173 16.78 -9.26 -25.20
C ASN A 173 16.57 -10.00 -26.54
N HIS A 174 15.66 -10.97 -26.58
CA HIS A 174 15.22 -11.61 -27.83
C HIS A 174 14.05 -10.86 -28.49
N GLY A 175 13.02 -10.51 -27.73
CA GLY A 175 11.79 -9.88 -28.22
C GLY A 175 12.03 -8.55 -28.94
N PHE A 176 12.96 -7.74 -28.43
CA PHE A 176 13.21 -6.39 -28.93
C PHE A 176 13.67 -6.38 -30.38
N TRP A 177 14.70 -7.15 -30.75
CA TRP A 177 15.17 -7.14 -32.14
C TRP A 177 14.27 -7.98 -33.06
N SER A 178 13.65 -9.05 -32.53
CA SER A 178 12.81 -9.96 -33.32
C SER A 178 11.49 -9.33 -33.76
N MET A 179 10.98 -8.33 -33.03
CA MET A 179 9.79 -7.57 -33.44
C MET A 179 10.05 -6.76 -34.72
N PHE A 180 11.23 -6.15 -34.85
CA PHE A 180 11.65 -5.44 -36.07
C PHE A 180 11.85 -6.39 -37.25
N GLN A 181 12.42 -7.57 -36.98
CA GLN A 181 12.52 -8.61 -38.02
C GLN A 181 11.15 -9.01 -38.54
N SER A 182 10.17 -9.16 -37.65
CA SER A 182 8.82 -9.62 -37.99
C SER A 182 8.03 -8.62 -38.86
N ILE A 183 8.41 -7.34 -38.87
CA ILE A 183 7.82 -6.30 -39.72
C ILE A 183 8.65 -5.99 -40.97
N GLY A 184 9.75 -6.73 -41.20
CA GLY A 184 10.58 -6.61 -42.40
C GLY A 184 11.73 -5.60 -42.31
N TRP A 185 12.04 -5.09 -41.11
CA TRP A 185 13.24 -4.27 -40.91
C TRP A 185 14.44 -5.17 -40.60
N ASP A 186 14.83 -6.01 -41.56
CA ASP A 186 15.77 -7.11 -41.32
C ASP A 186 16.97 -7.24 -42.27
N ASN A 187 17.35 -6.16 -42.96
CA ASN A 187 18.52 -6.19 -43.82
C ASN A 187 19.84 -6.44 -43.07
N THR A 188 20.87 -6.87 -43.81
CA THR A 188 22.19 -7.27 -43.31
C THR A 188 22.93 -6.18 -42.52
N LYS A 189 22.59 -4.90 -42.74
CA LYS A 189 23.19 -3.76 -42.02
C LYS A 189 22.46 -3.46 -40.71
N TRP A 190 21.12 -3.55 -40.70
CA TRP A 190 20.30 -3.11 -39.57
C TRP A 190 20.06 -4.19 -38.52
N ILE A 191 19.94 -5.48 -38.87
CA ILE A 191 19.75 -6.54 -37.86
C ILE A 191 20.86 -6.58 -36.80
N PRO A 192 22.17 -6.54 -37.17
CA PRO A 192 23.22 -6.51 -36.17
C PRO A 192 23.13 -5.28 -35.24
N ARG A 193 22.70 -4.13 -35.77
CA ARG A 193 22.52 -2.89 -35.00
C ARG A 193 21.34 -3.00 -34.03
N LEU A 194 20.19 -3.50 -34.50
CA LEU A 194 19.00 -3.68 -33.68
C LEU A 194 19.23 -4.70 -32.56
N LYS A 195 19.99 -5.77 -32.81
CA LYS A 195 20.45 -6.69 -31.77
C LYS A 195 21.33 -5.99 -30.73
N CYS A 196 22.26 -5.16 -31.17
CA CYS A 196 23.13 -4.38 -30.26
C CYS A 196 22.33 -3.39 -29.42
N ILE A 197 21.45 -2.60 -30.05
CA ILE A 197 20.56 -1.63 -29.40
C ILE A 197 19.65 -2.33 -28.40
N GLY A 198 18.97 -3.40 -28.83
CA GLY A 198 18.06 -4.16 -27.97
C GLY A 198 18.75 -4.74 -26.74
N LYS A 199 19.98 -5.24 -26.90
CA LYS A 199 20.80 -5.72 -25.79
C LYS A 199 21.12 -4.61 -24.79
N TRP A 200 21.59 -3.46 -25.26
CA TRP A 200 21.92 -2.33 -24.39
C TRP A 200 20.67 -1.78 -23.70
N TRP A 201 19.62 -1.49 -24.47
CA TRP A 201 18.36 -0.97 -23.94
C TRP A 201 17.77 -1.91 -22.88
N THR A 202 17.65 -3.21 -23.19
CA THR A 202 17.12 -4.20 -22.24
C THR A 202 17.98 -4.28 -20.98
N SER A 203 19.30 -4.28 -21.14
CA SER A 203 20.21 -4.37 -19.98
C SER A 203 20.11 -3.13 -19.09
N ILE A 204 20.02 -1.93 -19.67
CA ILE A 204 19.84 -0.69 -18.91
C ILE A 204 18.52 -0.69 -18.15
N VAL A 205 17.41 -1.02 -18.82
CA VAL A 205 16.08 -1.08 -18.19
C VAL A 205 16.06 -2.05 -17.01
N ILE A 206 16.63 -3.25 -17.18
CA ILE A 206 16.67 -4.25 -16.11
C ILE A 206 17.60 -3.84 -14.97
N LEU A 207 18.74 -3.21 -15.26
CA LEU A 207 19.61 -2.65 -14.22
C LEU A 207 18.92 -1.55 -13.42
N LEU A 208 18.12 -0.70 -14.06
CA LEU A 208 17.31 0.31 -13.39
C LEU A 208 16.24 -0.34 -12.50
N PHE A 209 15.53 -1.37 -12.97
CA PHE A 209 14.58 -2.11 -12.14
C PHE A 209 15.24 -2.79 -10.94
N LEU A 210 16.44 -3.35 -11.11
CA LEU A 210 17.21 -3.93 -10.00
C LEU A 210 17.63 -2.86 -8.99
N ALA A 211 18.09 -1.69 -9.46
CA ALA A 211 18.41 -0.55 -8.61
C ALA A 211 17.16 -0.05 -7.85
N GLN A 212 16.01 0.04 -8.52
CA GLN A 212 14.72 0.36 -7.91
C GLN A 212 14.35 -0.63 -6.80
N ALA A 213 14.37 -1.93 -7.07
CA ALA A 213 14.08 -2.95 -6.06
C ALA A 213 15.02 -2.85 -4.84
N ALA A 214 16.32 -2.61 -5.07
CA ALA A 214 17.30 -2.45 -3.99
C ALA A 214 17.01 -1.20 -3.15
N VAL A 215 16.83 -0.04 -3.79
CA VAL A 215 16.55 1.24 -3.10
C VAL A 215 15.22 1.17 -2.35
N PHE A 216 14.18 0.62 -2.97
CA PHE A 216 12.87 0.45 -2.32
C PHE A 216 12.97 -0.44 -1.10
N THR A 217 13.70 -1.56 -1.17
CA THR A 217 13.94 -2.44 -0.02
C THR A 217 14.66 -1.72 1.10
N ILE A 218 15.74 -0.98 0.80
CA ILE A 218 16.51 -0.24 1.80
C ILE A 218 15.66 0.84 2.47
N ASN A 219 14.97 1.66 1.66
CA ASN A 219 14.11 2.73 2.16
C ASN A 219 12.93 2.19 2.98
N ALA A 220 12.32 1.08 2.56
CA ALA A 220 11.23 0.44 3.28
C ALA A 220 11.70 -0.08 4.65
N LYS A 221 12.82 -0.81 4.69
CA LYS A 221 13.39 -1.33 5.95
C LYS A 221 13.84 -0.23 6.92
N ASN A 222 14.30 0.89 6.40
CA ASN A 222 14.67 2.05 7.23
C ASN A 222 13.44 2.87 7.68
N GLY A 223 12.23 2.51 7.25
CA GLY A 223 11.00 3.22 7.56
C GLY A 223 10.90 4.61 6.92
N LYS A 224 11.69 4.89 5.85
CA LYS A 224 11.73 6.22 5.21
C LYS A 224 10.34 6.68 4.79
N TYR A 225 9.58 5.82 4.14
CA TYR A 225 8.25 6.15 3.62
C TYR A 225 7.19 6.42 4.70
N LEU A 226 7.44 5.98 5.94
CA LEU A 226 6.56 6.21 7.09
C LEU A 226 6.92 7.50 7.84
N LYS A 227 8.22 7.83 7.92
CA LYS A 227 8.77 8.87 8.80
C LYS A 227 9.06 10.20 8.11
N ASP A 228 9.23 10.21 6.79
CA ASP A 228 9.54 11.41 6.02
C ASP A 228 8.43 12.47 6.16
N GLU A 229 8.78 13.65 6.66
CA GLU A 229 7.81 14.71 7.00
C GLU A 229 7.01 15.17 5.77
N GLY A 230 7.67 15.40 4.64
CA GLY A 230 7.00 15.84 3.41
C GLY A 230 6.04 14.79 2.85
N LEU A 231 6.40 13.51 2.95
CA LEU A 231 5.48 12.42 2.61
C LEU A 231 4.28 12.36 3.57
N ARG A 232 4.50 12.52 4.88
CA ARG A 232 3.41 12.51 5.88
C ARG A 232 2.44 13.66 5.69
N GLU A 233 2.92 14.86 5.37
CA GLU A 233 2.07 16.00 5.00
C GLU A 233 1.23 15.69 3.75
N GLN A 234 1.85 15.07 2.74
CA GLN A 234 1.14 14.67 1.53
C GLN A 234 0.06 13.63 1.84
N TYR A 235 0.35 12.59 2.64
CA TYR A 235 -0.64 11.59 3.00
C TYR A 235 -1.76 12.16 3.87
N ALA A 236 -1.44 13.06 4.80
CA ALA A 236 -2.43 13.76 5.62
C ALA A 236 -3.40 14.54 4.75
N THR A 237 -2.88 15.22 3.72
CA THR A 237 -3.71 15.92 2.73
C THR A 237 -4.59 14.95 1.95
N MET A 238 -4.06 13.79 1.53
CA MET A 238 -4.87 12.76 0.87
C MET A 238 -6.03 12.27 1.74
N GLN A 239 -5.78 12.04 3.03
CA GLN A 239 -6.82 11.62 3.98
C GLN A 239 -7.82 12.75 4.28
N ALA A 240 -7.35 13.99 4.40
CA ALA A 240 -8.20 15.14 4.70
C ALA A 240 -9.22 15.43 3.59
N LYS A 241 -8.97 15.03 2.33
CA LYS A 241 -9.96 15.11 1.24
C LYS A 241 -11.25 14.34 1.55
N HIS A 242 -11.20 13.31 2.40
CA HIS A 242 -12.40 12.60 2.85
C HIS A 242 -13.24 13.41 3.85
N LEU A 243 -12.74 14.54 4.33
CA LEU A 243 -13.40 15.44 5.28
C LEU A 243 -13.73 16.81 4.65
N THR A 244 -13.66 16.95 3.32
CA THR A 244 -13.94 18.22 2.63
C THR A 244 -15.37 18.73 2.86
N ASP A 245 -16.35 17.83 2.93
CA ASP A 245 -17.74 18.14 3.28
C ASP A 245 -17.91 18.52 4.75
N VAL A 246 -17.02 18.04 5.62
CA VAL A 246 -17.01 18.35 7.06
C VAL A 246 -16.37 19.71 7.38
N PHE A 247 -15.21 19.99 6.78
CA PHE A 247 -14.38 21.16 7.11
C PHE A 247 -14.30 22.22 5.99
N GLY A 248 -14.98 21.98 4.87
CA GLY A 248 -14.95 22.84 3.69
C GLY A 248 -13.72 22.61 2.82
N LYS A 249 -13.70 23.26 1.64
CA LYS A 249 -12.65 23.09 0.61
C LYS A 249 -11.25 23.55 1.03
N GLY A 250 -11.10 24.23 2.17
CA GLY A 250 -9.80 24.66 2.67
C GLY A 250 -8.84 23.50 2.93
N VAL A 251 -9.36 22.33 3.32
CA VAL A 251 -8.53 21.14 3.61
C VAL A 251 -7.82 20.58 2.36
N GLU A 252 -8.34 20.90 1.17
CA GLU A 252 -7.69 20.51 -0.11
C GLU A 252 -6.39 21.29 -0.35
N GLN A 253 -6.18 22.41 0.34
CA GLN A 253 -4.97 23.23 0.23
C GLN A 253 -3.79 22.66 1.04
N GLY A 254 -4.03 21.58 1.80
CA GLY A 254 -3.02 20.91 2.62
C GLY A 254 -3.38 20.97 4.10
N VAL A 255 -3.18 19.85 4.80
CA VAL A 255 -3.34 19.76 6.26
C VAL A 255 -2.04 19.25 6.85
N PRO A 256 -1.38 19.99 7.77
CA PRO A 256 -0.22 19.50 8.48
C PRO A 256 -0.53 18.17 9.19
N TYR A 257 0.39 17.21 9.09
CA TYR A 257 0.18 15.87 9.64
C TYR A 257 -0.13 15.90 11.14
N GLU A 258 0.62 16.69 11.93
CA GLU A 258 0.41 16.79 13.38
C GLU A 258 -0.95 17.41 13.73
N GLN A 259 -1.45 18.34 12.91
CA GLN A 259 -2.78 18.92 13.11
C GLN A 259 -3.87 17.87 12.87
N LEU A 260 -3.77 17.09 11.78
CA LEU A 260 -4.70 15.98 11.50
C LEU A 260 -4.67 14.94 12.63
N LYS A 261 -3.47 14.60 13.11
CA LYS A 261 -3.26 13.65 14.21
C LYS A 261 -3.91 14.12 15.49
N GLN A 262 -3.61 15.34 15.96
CA GLN A 262 -4.16 15.89 17.20
C GLN A 262 -5.70 15.98 17.14
N MET A 263 -6.24 16.45 16.02
CA MET A 263 -7.69 16.50 15.81
C MET A 263 -8.31 15.10 15.90
N THR A 264 -7.72 14.10 15.25
CA THR A 264 -8.24 12.72 15.26
C THR A 264 -8.16 12.10 16.66
N VAL A 265 -7.07 12.33 17.40
CA VAL A 265 -6.94 11.90 18.81
C VAL A 265 -8.02 12.53 19.67
N GLN A 266 -8.25 13.83 19.53
CA GLN A 266 -9.27 14.55 20.30
C GLN A 266 -10.69 14.03 20.01
N VAL A 267 -11.02 13.82 18.73
CA VAL A 267 -12.32 13.27 18.32
C VAL A 267 -12.51 11.84 18.80
N ALA A 268 -11.45 11.01 18.79
CA ALA A 268 -11.49 9.66 19.33
C ALA A 268 -11.73 9.62 20.86
N GLN A 269 -11.14 10.57 21.60
CA GLN A 269 -11.32 10.71 23.04
C GLN A 269 -12.70 11.29 23.41
N MET A 270 -13.24 12.19 22.57
CA MET A 270 -14.51 12.87 22.79
C MET A 270 -15.42 12.77 21.55
N PRO A 271 -15.97 11.58 21.25
CA PRO A 271 -16.74 11.36 20.02
C PRO A 271 -18.01 12.22 19.95
N MET A 272 -18.54 12.71 21.08
CA MET A 272 -19.66 13.67 21.14
C MET A 272 -19.43 14.93 20.28
N LEU A 273 -18.16 15.31 20.00
CA LEU A 273 -17.84 16.42 19.09
C LEU A 273 -18.41 16.21 17.68
N LEU A 274 -18.52 14.95 17.23
CA LEU A 274 -19.14 14.63 15.93
C LEU A 274 -20.64 15.00 15.89
N GLY A 275 -21.31 14.94 17.04
CA GLY A 275 -22.71 15.38 17.17
C GLY A 275 -22.85 16.89 16.96
N GLN A 276 -21.86 17.68 17.38
CA GLN A 276 -21.86 19.13 17.14
C GLN A 276 -21.63 19.44 15.66
N VAL A 277 -20.71 18.73 15.02
CA VAL A 277 -20.41 18.86 13.58
C VAL A 277 -21.64 18.58 12.72
N THR A 278 -22.34 17.47 13.01
CA THR A 278 -23.54 17.07 12.27
C THR A 278 -24.76 17.93 12.60
N ALA A 279 -24.87 18.46 13.83
CA ALA A 279 -25.90 19.45 14.17
C ALA A 279 -25.73 20.76 13.38
N GLN A 280 -24.51 21.15 13.04
CA GLN A 280 -24.21 22.32 12.20
C GLN A 280 -24.35 22.02 10.70
N ASN A 281 -24.27 20.75 10.30
CA ASN A 281 -24.32 20.30 8.92
C ASN A 281 -25.33 19.15 8.77
N PRO A 282 -26.64 19.44 8.63
CA PRO A 282 -27.70 18.43 8.66
C PRO A 282 -27.64 17.40 7.53
N GLU A 283 -26.85 17.64 6.49
CA GLU A 283 -26.63 16.71 5.37
C GLU A 283 -25.64 15.58 5.73
N LEU A 284 -24.90 15.70 6.82
CA LEU A 284 -23.91 14.70 7.24
C LEU A 284 -24.51 13.69 8.22
N ASP A 285 -24.33 12.40 7.93
CA ASP A 285 -24.60 11.32 8.89
C ASP A 285 -23.45 11.18 9.89
N VAL A 286 -23.77 11.17 11.18
CA VAL A 286 -22.79 10.98 12.26
C VAL A 286 -22.06 9.65 12.14
N LYS A 287 -22.73 8.61 11.62
CA LYS A 287 -22.14 7.29 11.43
C LYS A 287 -21.03 7.34 10.38
N ASP A 288 -21.31 7.98 9.24
CA ASP A 288 -20.36 8.15 8.15
C ASP A 288 -19.16 8.99 8.58
N VAL A 289 -19.41 10.09 9.30
CA VAL A 289 -18.33 10.95 9.82
C VAL A 289 -17.46 10.17 10.82
N ALA A 290 -18.07 9.38 11.71
CA ALA A 290 -17.34 8.54 12.66
C ALA A 290 -16.50 7.46 11.95
N GLU A 291 -17.02 6.83 10.90
CA GLU A 291 -16.29 5.85 10.11
C GLU A 291 -15.05 6.46 9.45
N ARG A 292 -15.18 7.67 8.87
CA ARG A 292 -14.05 8.40 8.27
C ARG A 292 -12.97 8.73 9.30
N PHE A 293 -13.34 9.23 10.48
CA PHE A 293 -12.38 9.48 11.56
C PHE A 293 -11.75 8.19 12.11
N ALA A 294 -12.50 7.10 12.21
CA ALA A 294 -11.95 5.80 12.60
C ALA A 294 -10.90 5.31 11.58
N SER A 295 -11.19 5.44 10.28
CA SER A 295 -10.24 5.11 9.20
C SER A 295 -8.96 5.95 9.28
N ILE A 296 -9.09 7.27 9.48
CA ILE A 296 -7.93 8.18 9.67
C ILE A 296 -7.14 7.80 10.92
N GLY A 297 -7.81 7.41 12.01
CA GLY A 297 -7.17 6.92 13.23
C GLY A 297 -6.33 5.66 12.99
N LYS A 298 -6.88 4.68 12.25
CA LYS A 298 -6.15 3.47 11.84
C LYS A 298 -4.94 3.82 10.97
N PHE A 299 -5.09 4.75 10.03
CA PHE A 299 -4.01 5.24 9.20
C PHE A 299 -2.88 5.91 10.00
N ILE A 300 -3.23 6.74 11.00
CA ILE A 300 -2.25 7.35 11.91
C ILE A 300 -1.49 6.26 12.67
N ASN A 301 -2.20 5.28 13.23
CA ASN A 301 -1.57 4.16 13.93
C ASN A 301 -0.63 3.36 13.00
N TYR A 302 -1.03 3.17 11.74
CA TYR A 302 -0.18 2.54 10.71
C TYR A 302 1.12 3.32 10.47
N LEU A 303 1.06 4.65 10.36
CA LEU A 303 2.25 5.47 10.16
C LEU A 303 3.18 5.51 11.38
N GLU A 304 2.61 5.56 12.58
CA GLU A 304 3.37 5.60 13.84
C GLU A 304 3.96 4.23 14.20
N GLY A 305 3.34 3.14 13.74
CA GLY A 305 3.72 1.78 14.13
C GLY A 305 3.29 1.41 15.56
N GLU A 306 2.45 2.23 16.19
CA GLU A 306 1.90 2.03 17.53
C GLU A 306 0.47 2.57 17.63
N LYS A 307 -0.26 2.18 18.68
CA LYS A 307 -1.64 2.61 18.89
C LYS A 307 -1.69 3.99 19.56
N VAL A 308 -1.62 5.05 18.74
CA VAL A 308 -1.74 6.45 19.19
C VAL A 308 -3.19 6.92 19.25
N VAL A 309 -4.03 6.47 18.33
CA VAL A 309 -5.47 6.76 18.27
C VAL A 309 -6.26 5.53 18.70
N ASP A 310 -7.08 5.65 19.73
CA ASP A 310 -8.01 4.59 20.11
C ASP A 310 -9.33 4.71 19.34
N THR A 311 -9.48 3.92 18.27
CA THR A 311 -10.64 4.02 17.37
C THR A 311 -11.89 3.32 17.89
N ALA A 312 -11.83 2.59 19.01
CA ALA A 312 -12.95 1.79 19.51
C ALA A 312 -14.25 2.60 19.71
N ASN A 313 -14.14 3.80 20.26
CA ASN A 313 -15.29 4.68 20.45
C ASN A 313 -15.85 5.20 19.12
N LEU A 314 -14.99 5.49 18.14
CA LEU A 314 -15.41 5.94 16.82
C LEU A 314 -16.10 4.83 16.04
N GLU A 315 -15.57 3.62 16.10
CA GLU A 315 -16.17 2.43 15.47
C GLU A 315 -17.55 2.14 16.07
N LYS A 316 -17.71 2.26 17.40
CA LYS A 316 -19.02 2.11 18.05
C LYS A 316 -20.03 3.17 17.59
N VAL A 317 -19.60 4.41 17.39
CA VAL A 317 -20.48 5.47 16.83
C VAL A 317 -20.80 5.18 15.37
N ALA A 318 -19.82 4.75 14.57
CA ALA A 318 -20.02 4.37 13.17
C ALA A 318 -21.04 3.23 13.02
N GLU A 319 -21.04 2.27 13.94
CA GLU A 319 -22.00 1.16 13.93
C GLU A 319 -23.39 1.57 14.40
N THR A 320 -23.46 2.27 15.54
CA THR A 320 -24.71 2.45 16.30
C THR A 320 -25.35 3.84 16.15
N GLY A 321 -24.60 4.85 15.73
CA GLY A 321 -24.98 6.27 15.77
C GLY A 321 -25.01 6.87 17.18
N ASN A 322 -24.75 6.07 18.22
CA ASN A 322 -24.84 6.50 19.61
C ASN A 322 -23.46 6.79 20.18
N PHE A 323 -23.36 7.89 20.93
CA PHE A 323 -22.13 8.23 21.64
C PHE A 323 -21.96 7.37 22.89
N PRO A 324 -20.75 6.88 23.18
CA PRO A 324 -20.46 6.26 24.47
C PRO A 324 -20.82 7.22 25.61
N GLU A 325 -21.41 6.71 26.69
CA GLU A 325 -21.61 7.51 27.90
C GLU A 325 -20.25 8.02 28.38
N ASN A 326 -20.11 9.34 28.48
CA ASN A 326 -18.87 9.95 28.95
C ASN A 326 -18.63 9.53 30.41
N PRO A 327 -17.43 9.03 30.79
CA PRO A 327 -17.10 8.79 32.19
C PRO A 327 -17.34 10.01 33.09
N MET A 328 -17.17 11.23 32.57
CA MET A 328 -17.52 12.46 33.29
C MET A 328 -19.02 12.66 33.49
N MET A 329 -19.87 12.20 32.56
CA MET A 329 -21.33 12.20 32.77
C MET A 329 -21.73 11.20 33.85
N GLN A 330 -21.08 10.03 33.93
CA GLN A 330 -21.29 9.11 35.06
C GLN A 330 -20.81 9.68 36.39
N MET A 331 -19.71 10.44 36.42
CA MET A 331 -19.25 11.13 37.63
C MET A 331 -20.16 12.32 38.02
N MET A 332 -20.76 13.01 37.06
CA MET A 332 -21.73 14.08 37.32
C MET A 332 -23.14 13.57 37.65
N GLN A 333 -23.49 12.37 37.20
CA GLN A 333 -24.76 11.68 37.50
C GLN A 333 -24.64 10.74 38.70
N ALA A 334 -23.44 10.53 39.25
CA ALA A 334 -23.28 9.93 40.55
C ALA A 334 -24.06 10.81 41.56
N PRO A 335 -24.99 10.24 42.36
CA PRO A 335 -25.66 11.03 43.38
C PRO A 335 -24.58 11.69 44.23
N GLN A 336 -24.63 13.02 44.39
CA GLN A 336 -23.92 13.65 45.48
C GLN A 336 -24.31 12.87 46.73
N GLN A 337 -23.38 12.11 47.30
CA GLN A 337 -23.63 11.41 48.54
C GLN A 337 -24.14 12.46 49.52
N ALA A 338 -25.38 12.29 49.96
CA ALA A 338 -25.98 13.16 50.96
C ALA A 338 -24.98 13.26 52.13
N PRO A 339 -24.79 14.46 52.72
CA PRO A 339 -23.91 14.60 53.86
C PRO A 339 -24.32 13.55 54.90
N GLN A 340 -23.35 12.74 55.33
CA GLN A 340 -23.60 11.72 56.35
C GLN A 340 -24.21 12.41 57.57
N PRO A 341 -25.28 11.87 58.17
CA PRO A 341 -25.83 12.45 59.38
C PRO A 341 -24.75 12.42 60.47
N GLU A 342 -24.58 13.55 61.14
CA GLU A 342 -23.71 13.65 62.33
C GLU A 342 -24.03 12.52 63.31
N PRO A 343 -23.02 11.90 63.94
CA PRO A 343 -23.27 10.88 64.94
C PRO A 343 -24.05 11.50 66.10
N GLN A 344 -25.26 10.98 66.35
CA GLN A 344 -26.05 11.33 67.52
C GLN A 344 -25.24 10.96 68.77
N ALA A 345 -25.06 11.93 69.66
CA ALA A 345 -24.44 11.70 70.95
C ALA A 345 -25.26 10.65 71.73
N GLU A 346 -24.63 9.53 72.06
CA GLU A 346 -25.19 8.56 72.99
C GLU A 346 -25.40 9.22 74.35
N GLU A 347 -26.66 9.21 74.79
CA GLU A 347 -27.08 9.65 76.12
C GLU A 347 -26.62 8.58 77.13
N VAL A 348 -25.54 8.87 77.85
CA VAL A 348 -24.96 7.98 78.86
C VAL A 348 -25.88 7.92 80.08
N THR A 349 -26.51 6.77 80.31
CA THR A 349 -27.25 6.48 81.56
C THR A 349 -26.30 6.31 82.75
N PRO A 350 -26.69 6.75 83.96
CA PRO A 350 -25.80 6.86 85.11
C PRO A 350 -25.66 5.52 85.84
N GLU A 351 -24.86 4.59 85.32
CA GLU A 351 -24.51 3.37 86.07
C GLU A 351 -23.07 2.88 85.86
N GLN A 352 -22.17 3.71 85.31
CA GLN A 352 -20.75 3.36 85.11
C GLN A 352 -19.77 4.41 85.67
N GLN A 353 -20.16 5.16 86.69
CA GLN A 353 -19.27 6.00 87.50
C GLN A 353 -18.97 5.34 88.85
N ALA A 354 -18.34 4.16 88.84
CA ALA A 354 -17.67 3.61 90.03
C ALA A 354 -16.79 2.40 89.67
N ALA A 355 -15.64 2.64 89.07
CA ALA A 355 -14.46 1.81 89.29
C ALA A 355 -13.20 2.56 88.82
N ASP A 356 -12.29 2.74 89.77
CA ASP A 356 -10.84 2.78 89.58
C ASP A 356 -10.20 4.09 89.10
N ASN A 357 -10.20 5.05 90.03
CA ASN A 357 -9.03 5.85 90.35
C ASN A 357 -7.88 4.97 90.90
N ALA A 358 -6.72 4.91 90.24
CA ALA A 358 -5.38 4.88 90.87
C ALA A 358 -4.24 4.80 89.81
N PRO A 359 -3.00 5.25 90.11
CA PRO A 359 -2.14 5.93 89.12
C PRO A 359 -0.93 5.13 88.58
N ALA A 360 -0.30 5.77 87.59
CA ALA A 360 0.93 5.51 86.83
C ALA A 360 2.09 4.74 87.49
N VAL A 361 2.84 4.00 86.66
CA VAL A 361 4.28 3.72 86.85
C VAL A 361 5.03 3.77 85.51
N GLU A 362 6.09 4.58 85.47
CA GLU A 362 7.10 4.71 84.43
C GLU A 362 7.95 3.44 84.25
N GLY A 363 8.47 3.22 83.04
CA GLY A 363 9.49 2.22 82.76
C GLY A 363 10.19 2.48 81.44
N ALA A 364 11.28 3.23 81.49
CA ALA A 364 12.22 3.42 80.39
C ALA A 364 13.18 2.23 80.29
N THR A 365 13.52 1.80 79.07
CA THR A 365 14.88 1.38 78.69
C THR A 365 15.04 1.40 77.17
N ASN A 366 16.12 2.06 76.74
CA ASN A 366 16.72 2.00 75.40
C ASN A 366 17.36 0.63 75.17
N GLU A 367 17.44 0.17 73.90
CA GLU A 367 18.62 -0.54 73.39
C GLU A 367 18.65 -0.64 71.84
N GLU A 368 19.74 -0.10 71.31
CA GLU A 368 20.53 -0.36 70.09
C GLU A 368 20.24 -1.52 69.11
N SER A 369 20.68 -1.27 67.86
CA SER A 369 21.34 -2.18 66.88
C SER A 369 20.71 -2.08 65.47
N THR A 370 21.25 -1.28 64.53
CA THR A 370 22.34 -1.56 63.55
C THR A 370 22.05 -2.60 62.46
N ASN A 371 22.28 -2.15 61.22
CA ASN A 371 22.60 -2.88 59.96
C ASN A 371 21.58 -3.90 59.41
N ASN A 372 21.00 -3.62 58.23
CA ASN A 372 21.66 -3.82 56.92
C ASN A 372 20.91 -3.09 55.80
#